data_AF-A0A7L1J3P8-F1
#
_entry.id   AF-A0A7L1J3P8-F1
#
_cell.length_a   1.000
_cell.length_b   1.000
_cell.length_c   1.000
_cell.angle_alpha   90.00
_cell.angle_beta   90.00
_cell.angle_gamma   90.00
#
_symmetry.space_group_name_H-M   'P 1'
#
loop_
_entity.id
_entity.type
_entity.pdbx_description
1 polymer ?
#
loop_
_entity_poly.entity_id
_entity_poly.type
_entity_poly.pdbx_seq_one_letter_code
_entity_poly.pdbx_strand_id
1 'polypeptide(L)'
;MTDVAVVKEGWLHKRGEYIKTWRPRYFLLKSDGSFIGYKERPEAADQSSPPLNNFSVAECQLMKTERPRPNTFVIRCLQWTTVIERTFHVDSPEEREEWMRAIQTVANSLKNQEPEADPMDYKCGSPNDGTGAEEMEVAVSKTRPKATMNDFDYLKLLGKGTFGKVILVREKATGRYYAMKILRKEVIIAKDEVAHTVTESRVLQNTRHPFLTALKYAFQTNDRLCFVMEYANGGELFFHLSRERVFTEERARFYGAEIVSALEYLHSRDVVYRDIKV
;
A
#
# COMPACT_ATOMS: atom_id res chain seq x y z
N MET A 1 22.03 -13.51 18.35
CA MET A 1 22.27 -12.84 17.06
C MET A 1 22.42 -13.95 16.03
N THR A 2 21.40 -14.16 15.20
CA THR A 2 21.49 -15.10 14.08
C THR A 2 22.43 -14.53 13.04
N ASP A 3 23.44 -15.30 12.64
CA ASP A 3 24.44 -14.87 11.65
C ASP A 3 23.76 -14.79 10.27
N VAL A 4 23.80 -13.61 9.65
CA VAL A 4 23.11 -13.35 8.37
C VAL A 4 24.04 -13.73 7.23
N ALA A 5 23.89 -14.95 6.72
CA ALA A 5 24.70 -15.50 5.64
C ALA A 5 24.10 -15.21 4.25
N VAL A 6 24.95 -15.12 3.23
CA VAL A 6 24.52 -15.08 1.82
C VAL A 6 24.14 -16.49 1.37
N VAL A 7 22.91 -16.67 0.92
CA VAL A 7 22.32 -17.94 0.46
C VAL A 7 22.57 -18.14 -1.05
N LYS A 8 22.44 -17.08 -1.84
CA LYS A 8 22.77 -17.08 -3.28
C LYS A 8 23.19 -15.68 -3.72
N GLU A 9 24.15 -15.60 -4.62
CA GLU A 9 24.56 -14.35 -5.27
C GLU A 9 24.75 -14.52 -6.78
N GLY A 10 24.60 -13.43 -7.54
CA GLY A 10 24.85 -13.45 -8.98
C GLY A 10 24.20 -12.30 -9.74
N TRP A 11 24.44 -12.26 -11.05
CA TRP A 11 23.87 -11.25 -11.93
C TRP A 11 22.42 -11.57 -12.31
N LEU A 12 21.55 -10.56 -12.25
CA LEU A 12 20.19 -10.60 -12.77
C LEU A 12 19.91 -9.36 -13.61
N HIS A 13 19.09 -9.50 -14.65
CA HIS A 13 18.53 -8.35 -15.36
C HIS A 13 17.26 -7.89 -14.65
N LYS A 14 17.32 -6.75 -13.95
CA LYS A 14 16.14 -6.14 -13.31
C LYS A 14 15.44 -5.20 -14.29
N ARG A 15 14.13 -5.30 -14.40
CA ARG A 15 13.31 -4.29 -15.09
C ARG A 15 13.14 -3.05 -14.21
N GLY A 16 13.41 -1.87 -14.74
CA GLY A 16 13.17 -0.59 -14.06
C GLY A 16 11.69 -0.32 -13.82
N GLU A 17 11.39 0.32 -12.69
CA GLU A 17 10.02 0.53 -12.19
C GLU A 17 9.31 1.68 -12.91
N TYR A 18 9.97 2.84 -13.00
CA TYR A 18 9.44 4.03 -13.68
C TYR A 18 9.81 4.05 -15.16
N ILE A 19 11.07 3.71 -15.46
CA ILE A 19 11.58 3.56 -16.83
C ILE A 19 11.70 2.07 -17.10
N LYS A 20 10.81 1.52 -17.94
CA LYS A 20 10.67 0.08 -18.23
C LYS A 20 11.82 -0.51 -19.08
N THR A 21 13.06 -0.21 -18.71
CA THR A 21 14.30 -0.73 -19.32
C THR A 21 14.90 -1.82 -18.45
N TRP A 22 15.59 -2.79 -19.07
CA TRP A 22 16.31 -3.86 -18.37
C TRP A 22 17.72 -3.39 -18.02
N ARG A 23 18.16 -3.66 -16.79
CA ARG A 23 19.51 -3.29 -16.33
C ARG A 23 20.15 -4.45 -15.57
N PRO A 24 21.41 -4.81 -15.88
CA PRO A 24 22.13 -5.82 -15.13
C PRO A 24 22.42 -5.30 -13.72
N ARG A 25 22.19 -6.13 -12.71
CA ARG A 25 22.45 -5.83 -11.30
C ARG A 25 22.98 -7.09 -10.62
N TYR A 26 23.93 -6.92 -9.71
CA TYR A 26 24.44 -8.02 -8.90
C TYR A 26 23.56 -8.16 -7.67
N PHE A 27 22.88 -9.29 -7.51
CA PHE A 27 21.96 -9.54 -6.41
C PHE A 27 22.57 -10.46 -5.36
N LEU A 28 22.30 -10.15 -4.09
CA LEU A 28 22.59 -10.97 -2.92
C LEU A 28 21.26 -11.36 -2.27
N LEU A 29 21.01 -12.67 -2.13
CA LEU A 29 19.95 -13.22 -1.30
C LEU A 29 20.55 -13.66 0.03
N LYS A 30 20.08 -13.10 1.13
CA LYS A 30 20.54 -13.40 2.49
C LYS A 30 19.54 -14.28 3.25
N SER A 31 20.01 -14.95 4.31
CA SER A 31 19.20 -15.87 5.13
C SER A 31 18.09 -15.20 5.94
N ASP A 32 18.20 -13.90 6.19
CA ASP A 32 17.18 -13.06 6.83
C ASP A 32 16.04 -12.65 5.88
N GLY A 33 16.09 -13.06 4.61
CA GLY A 33 15.12 -12.67 3.59
C GLY A 33 15.48 -11.39 2.84
N SER A 34 16.58 -10.73 3.17
CA SER A 34 17.03 -9.55 2.44
C SER A 34 17.47 -9.95 1.02
N PHE A 35 16.87 -9.33 0.01
CA PHE A 35 17.24 -9.48 -1.39
C PHE A 35 17.68 -8.15 -1.98
N ILE A 36 18.99 -8.02 -2.13
CA ILE A 36 19.67 -6.73 -2.30
C ILE A 36 20.37 -6.69 -3.64
N GLY A 37 20.13 -5.65 -4.44
CA GLY A 37 20.69 -5.50 -5.78
C GLY A 37 21.62 -4.30 -5.91
N TYR A 38 22.85 -4.54 -6.33
CA TYR A 38 23.92 -3.55 -6.52
C TYR A 38 24.19 -3.29 -8.02
N LYS A 39 24.78 -2.14 -8.32
CA LYS A 39 25.21 -1.83 -9.71
C LYS A 39 26.35 -2.73 -10.15
N GLU A 40 27.29 -2.98 -9.24
CA GLU A 40 28.49 -3.77 -9.41
C GLU A 40 28.59 -4.76 -8.24
N ARG A 41 29.41 -5.80 -8.36
CA ARG A 41 29.60 -6.77 -7.28
C ARG A 41 30.24 -6.06 -6.08
N PRO A 42 29.63 -6.08 -4.88
CA PRO A 42 30.23 -5.45 -3.71
C PRO A 42 31.49 -6.23 -3.28
N GLU A 43 32.57 -5.53 -2.95
CA GLU A 43 33.77 -6.14 -2.38
C GLU A 43 33.49 -6.54 -0.92
N ALA A 44 33.97 -7.71 -0.51
CA ALA A 44 33.57 -8.38 0.75
C ALA A 44 33.83 -7.57 2.04
N ALA A 45 34.64 -6.51 1.98
CA ALA A 45 35.01 -5.69 3.12
C ALA A 45 34.26 -4.35 3.20
N ASP A 46 33.53 -3.94 2.16
CA ASP A 46 32.99 -2.58 2.10
C ASP A 46 31.57 -2.56 1.50
N GLN A 47 30.56 -2.73 2.37
CA GLN A 47 29.16 -2.41 2.06
C GLN A 47 28.92 -0.89 2.00
N SER A 48 29.94 -0.10 1.62
CA SER A 48 29.90 1.36 1.53
C SER A 48 29.08 1.85 0.34
N SER A 49 28.90 1.02 -0.69
CA SER A 49 28.00 1.36 -1.81
C SER A 49 26.54 1.20 -1.38
N PRO A 50 25.73 2.28 -1.43
CA PRO A 50 24.35 2.22 -0.98
C PRO A 50 23.56 1.25 -1.87
N PRO A 51 22.78 0.33 -1.28
CA PRO A 51 22.03 -0.65 -2.05
C PRO A 51 21.01 0.07 -2.95
N LEU A 52 21.08 -0.17 -4.26
CA LEU A 52 20.13 0.41 -5.21
C LEU A 52 18.74 -0.23 -5.11
N ASN A 53 18.71 -1.47 -4.61
CA ASN A 53 17.49 -2.22 -4.39
C ASN A 53 17.65 -2.95 -3.06
N ASN A 54 16.73 -2.74 -2.13
CA ASN A 54 16.68 -3.47 -0.89
C ASN A 54 15.21 -3.82 -0.60
N PHE A 55 14.88 -5.10 -0.66
CA PHE A 55 13.55 -5.56 -0.31
C PHE A 55 13.59 -6.97 0.28
N SER A 56 12.58 -7.31 1.08
CA SER A 56 12.46 -8.64 1.70
C SER A 56 11.71 -9.60 0.78
N VAL A 57 12.11 -10.87 0.78
CA VAL A 57 11.39 -11.98 0.13
C VAL A 57 10.44 -12.72 1.07
N ALA A 58 10.31 -12.26 2.32
CA ALA A 58 9.31 -12.78 3.25
C ALA A 58 7.92 -12.68 2.64
N GLU A 59 7.13 -13.75 2.77
CA GLU A 59 5.77 -13.86 2.23
C GLU A 59 5.63 -13.54 0.73
N CYS A 60 6.70 -13.69 -0.05
CA CYS A 60 6.65 -13.41 -1.48
C CYS A 60 5.90 -14.50 -2.26
N GLN A 61 5.24 -14.09 -3.34
CA GLN A 61 4.72 -14.97 -4.39
C GLN A 61 5.68 -14.90 -5.58
N LEU A 62 6.13 -16.07 -6.03
CA LEU A 62 6.96 -16.19 -7.22
C LEU A 62 6.13 -16.61 -8.42
N MET A 63 6.34 -15.95 -9.56
CA MET A 63 5.64 -16.23 -10.81
C MET A 63 6.63 -16.39 -11.96
N LYS A 64 6.39 -17.38 -12.83
CA LYS A 64 7.12 -17.57 -14.09
C LYS A 64 6.38 -16.91 -15.23
N THR A 65 7.09 -16.23 -16.12
CA THR A 65 6.52 -15.65 -17.33
C THR A 65 7.52 -15.70 -18.47
N GLU A 66 7.03 -15.92 -19.69
CA GLU A 66 7.84 -15.84 -20.91
C GLU A 66 7.68 -14.49 -21.63
N ARG A 67 6.93 -13.55 -21.02
CA ARG A 67 6.73 -12.18 -21.51
C ARG A 67 7.14 -11.14 -20.46
N PRO A 68 7.76 -10.02 -20.86
CA PRO A 68 8.07 -9.62 -22.24
C PRO A 68 9.36 -10.25 -22.81
N ARG A 69 10.11 -11.01 -22.00
CA ARG A 69 11.29 -11.80 -22.43
C ARG A 69 11.16 -13.25 -21.94
N PRO A 70 11.75 -14.23 -22.64
CA PRO A 70 11.89 -15.58 -22.13
C PRO A 70 12.61 -15.62 -20.78
N ASN A 71 12.45 -16.69 -20.01
CA ASN A 71 13.16 -16.91 -18.74
C ASN A 71 12.95 -15.77 -17.73
N THR A 72 11.79 -15.12 -17.77
CA THR A 72 11.44 -14.05 -16.83
C THR A 72 10.78 -14.66 -15.59
N PHE A 73 11.10 -14.11 -14.42
CA PHE A 73 10.39 -14.39 -13.19
C PHE A 73 10.02 -13.09 -12.47
N VAL A 74 8.91 -13.11 -11.74
CA VAL A 74 8.43 -11.98 -10.95
C VAL A 74 8.43 -12.39 -9.49
N ILE A 75 9.06 -11.56 -8.67
CA ILE A 75 8.91 -11.60 -7.22
C ILE A 75 7.84 -10.58 -6.87
N ARG A 76 6.73 -11.07 -6.34
CA ARG A 76 5.65 -10.25 -5.84
C ARG A 76 5.68 -10.31 -4.32
N CYS A 77 6.06 -9.22 -3.68
CA CYS A 77 6.09 -9.15 -2.21
C CYS A 77 5.03 -8.17 -1.73
N LEU A 78 4.47 -8.46 -0.57
CA LEU A 78 3.76 -7.47 0.22
C LEU A 78 4.76 -6.78 1.13
N GLN A 79 5.38 -5.69 0.68
CA GLN A 79 6.15 -4.86 1.61
C GLN A 79 5.19 -3.94 2.31
N TRP A 80 4.85 -4.30 3.56
CA TRP A 80 3.81 -3.74 4.42
C TRP A 80 2.41 -3.89 3.86
N THR A 81 2.23 -3.27 2.71
CA THR A 81 0.98 -2.80 2.25
C THR A 81 0.93 -2.65 0.72
N THR A 82 2.07 -2.43 0.08
CA THR A 82 2.08 -2.33 -1.38
C THR A 82 2.41 -3.69 -1.95
N VAL A 83 1.62 -4.17 -2.91
CA VAL A 83 2.06 -5.24 -3.80
C VAL A 83 3.20 -4.67 -4.62
N ILE A 84 4.41 -5.09 -4.30
CA ILE A 84 5.59 -4.69 -5.05
C ILE A 84 5.97 -5.85 -5.93
N GLU A 85 5.82 -5.63 -7.23
CA GLU A 85 6.35 -6.53 -8.24
C GLU A 85 7.75 -6.11 -8.65
N ARG A 86 8.65 -7.08 -8.63
CA ARG A 86 10.02 -6.95 -9.12
C ARG A 86 10.21 -8.01 -10.19
N THR A 87 10.34 -7.54 -11.43
CA THR A 87 10.52 -8.41 -12.60
C THR A 87 11.99 -8.59 -12.91
N PHE A 88 12.41 -9.84 -13.04
CA PHE A 88 13.77 -10.28 -13.29
C PHE A 88 13.84 -11.19 -14.52
N HIS A 89 14.98 -11.18 -15.18
CA HIS A 89 15.30 -12.04 -16.31
C HIS A 89 16.71 -12.59 -16.17
N VAL A 90 16.88 -13.84 -16.59
CA VAL A 90 18.14 -14.60 -16.66
C VAL A 90 18.27 -15.23 -18.03
N ASP A 91 19.48 -15.65 -18.38
CA ASP A 91 19.78 -16.11 -19.73
C ASP A 91 19.28 -17.56 -19.97
N SER A 92 19.22 -18.39 -18.92
CA SER A 92 18.79 -19.80 -19.00
C SER A 92 17.59 -20.13 -18.10
N PRO A 93 16.73 -21.10 -18.50
CA PRO A 93 15.64 -21.57 -17.65
C PRO A 93 16.16 -22.29 -16.39
N GLU A 94 17.33 -22.93 -16.46
CA GLU A 94 17.98 -23.58 -15.31
C GLU A 94 18.33 -22.55 -14.23
N GLU A 95 18.96 -21.43 -14.61
CA GLU A 95 19.24 -20.32 -13.68
C GLU A 95 17.97 -19.76 -13.06
N ARG A 96 16.88 -19.67 -13.82
CA ARG A 96 15.58 -19.20 -13.32
C ARG A 96 15.08 -20.12 -12.21
N GLU A 97 15.11 -21.43 -12.44
CA GLU A 97 14.69 -22.41 -11.43
C GLU A 97 15.58 -22.36 -10.18
N GLU A 98 16.89 -22.20 -10.33
CA GLU A 98 17.80 -22.08 -9.20
C GLU A 98 17.50 -20.85 -8.34
N TRP A 99 17.33 -19.68 -8.97
CA TRP A 99 17.00 -18.44 -8.27
C TRP A 99 15.65 -18.55 -7.57
N MET A 100 14.62 -19.02 -8.27
CA MET A 100 13.29 -19.18 -7.69
C MET A 100 13.29 -20.18 -6.52
N ARG A 101 14.00 -21.31 -6.65
CA ARG A 101 14.11 -22.30 -5.56
C ARG A 101 14.80 -21.71 -4.34
N ALA A 102 15.90 -20.99 -4.51
CA ALA A 102 16.62 -20.35 -3.42
C ALA A 102 15.72 -19.32 -2.70
N ILE A 103 15.04 -18.45 -3.46
CA ILE A 103 14.13 -17.43 -2.90
C ILE A 103 12.97 -18.09 -2.15
N GLN A 104 12.36 -19.14 -2.73
CA GLN A 104 11.26 -19.85 -2.09
C GLN A 104 11.69 -20.54 -0.79
N THR A 105 12.91 -21.10 -0.76
CA THR A 105 13.46 -21.76 0.43
C THR A 105 13.62 -20.75 1.58
N VAL A 106 14.20 -19.58 1.29
CA VAL A 106 14.36 -18.51 2.29
C VAL A 106 13.00 -17.96 2.74
N ALA A 107 12.07 -17.73 1.81
CA ALA A 107 10.72 -17.25 2.15
C ALA A 107 9.97 -18.23 3.06
N ASN A 108 10.11 -19.54 2.83
CA ASN A 108 9.48 -20.57 3.64
C ASN A 108 10.13 -20.70 5.03
N SER A 109 11.46 -20.57 5.13
CA SER A 109 12.15 -20.63 6.43
C SER A 109 11.73 -19.48 7.37
N LEU A 110 11.39 -18.32 6.81
CA LEU A 110 10.94 -17.16 7.57
C LEU A 110 9.51 -17.33 8.10
N LYS A 111 8.62 -18.00 7.35
CA LYS A 111 7.25 -18.31 7.81
C LYS A 111 7.22 -19.23 9.02
N ASN A 112 8.16 -20.17 9.11
CA ASN A 112 8.21 -21.14 10.21
C ASN A 112 8.80 -20.56 11.52
N GLN A 113 9.12 -19.27 11.57
CA GLN A 113 9.65 -18.59 12.76
C GLN A 113 8.61 -17.71 13.48
N GLU A 114 7.39 -17.56 12.95
CA GLU A 114 6.30 -16.88 13.65
C GLU A 114 5.60 -17.85 14.63
N PRO A 115 5.46 -17.51 15.93
CA PRO A 115 4.64 -18.31 16.84
C PRO A 115 3.15 -18.19 16.47
N GLU A 116 2.47 -19.32 16.37
CA GLU A 116 1.02 -19.43 16.13
C GLU A 116 0.24 -18.55 17.12
N ALA A 117 -0.43 -17.51 16.63
CA ALA A 117 -1.45 -16.80 17.38
C ALA A 117 -2.79 -17.54 17.24
N ASP A 118 -3.35 -17.98 18.37
CA ASP A 118 -4.57 -18.79 18.49
C ASP A 118 -5.77 -18.30 17.64
N PRO A 119 -6.53 -19.21 16.99
CA PRO A 119 -7.74 -18.87 16.28
C PRO A 119 -8.93 -18.65 17.24
N MET A 120 -9.37 -17.40 17.40
CA MET A 120 -10.65 -17.09 18.07
C MET A 120 -11.83 -17.46 17.17
N ASP A 121 -12.56 -18.49 17.59
CA ASP A 121 -13.81 -19.00 17.03
C ASP A 121 -14.96 -18.01 17.29
N TYR A 122 -15.37 -17.24 16.28
CA TYR A 122 -16.59 -16.42 16.35
C TYR A 122 -17.78 -17.19 15.78
N LYS A 123 -18.47 -17.94 16.63
CA LYS A 123 -19.81 -18.48 16.33
C LYS A 123 -20.85 -17.36 16.30
N CYS A 124 -21.55 -17.26 15.17
CA CYS A 124 -22.72 -16.42 14.96
C CYS A 124 -23.95 -17.04 15.68
N GLY A 125 -24.48 -16.36 16.69
CA GLY A 125 -25.75 -16.71 17.34
C GLY A 125 -26.84 -15.71 16.96
N SER A 126 -27.90 -16.19 16.30
CA SER A 126 -29.14 -15.45 16.07
C SER A 126 -29.93 -15.30 17.39
N PRO A 127 -30.57 -14.15 17.68
CA PRO A 127 -31.44 -14.01 18.84
C PRO A 127 -32.91 -14.32 18.49
N ASN A 128 -33.58 -15.06 19.38
CA ASN A 128 -35.02 -15.27 19.40
C ASN A 128 -35.66 -14.39 20.51
N ASP A 129 -36.93 -14.05 20.30
CA ASP A 129 -37.79 -13.12 21.06
C ASP A 129 -37.93 -13.33 22.58
N GLY A 130 -38.27 -12.25 23.31
CA GLY A 130 -38.95 -12.32 24.61
C GLY A 130 -38.80 -11.15 25.59
N THR A 131 -39.64 -10.12 25.44
CA THR A 131 -40.35 -9.27 26.47
C THR A 131 -39.85 -9.10 27.91
N GLY A 132 -39.85 -7.85 28.43
CA GLY A 132 -39.94 -7.52 29.87
C GLY A 132 -39.49 -6.08 30.21
N ALA A 133 -40.18 -5.38 31.10
CA ALA A 133 -40.17 -3.92 31.29
C ALA A 133 -39.10 -3.35 32.27
N GLU A 134 -38.98 -2.01 32.19
CA GLU A 134 -38.62 -0.99 33.21
C GLU A 134 -37.16 -0.48 33.42
N GLU A 135 -37.03 0.83 33.14
CA GLU A 135 -36.17 1.92 33.66
C GLU A 135 -34.71 1.67 34.11
N MET A 136 -33.76 2.35 33.45
CA MET A 136 -32.91 3.44 34.01
C MET A 136 -31.76 3.78 33.05
N GLU A 137 -31.52 5.08 32.83
CA GLU A 137 -30.49 5.61 31.92
C GLU A 137 -29.07 5.22 32.33
N VAL A 138 -28.34 4.58 31.40
CA VAL A 138 -26.89 4.77 31.25
C VAL A 138 -26.60 4.82 29.75
N ALA A 139 -25.96 5.90 29.31
CA ALA A 139 -25.59 6.16 27.93
C ALA A 139 -24.61 5.10 27.39
N VAL A 140 -25.15 3.97 26.94
CA VAL A 140 -24.40 2.94 26.21
C VAL A 140 -24.34 3.34 24.75
N SER A 141 -23.10 3.49 24.28
CA SER A 141 -22.68 3.68 22.89
C SER A 141 -23.65 3.09 21.87
N LYS A 142 -24.43 3.95 21.19
CA LYS A 142 -25.15 3.56 19.97
C LYS A 142 -24.12 3.02 18.98
N THR A 143 -24.19 1.72 18.72
CA THR A 143 -23.58 1.07 17.56
C THR A 143 -24.05 1.84 16.33
N ARG A 144 -23.20 2.72 15.79
CA ARG A 144 -23.55 3.51 14.62
C ARG A 144 -23.86 2.52 13.48
N PRO A 145 -24.99 2.67 12.77
CA PRO A 145 -25.27 1.85 11.60
C PRO A 145 -24.11 2.00 10.60
N LYS A 146 -23.73 0.87 9.97
CA LYS A 146 -22.68 0.87 8.94
C LYS A 146 -23.09 1.81 7.82
N ALA A 147 -22.24 2.79 7.49
CA ALA A 147 -22.49 3.73 6.41
C ALA A 147 -22.67 3.01 5.08
N THR A 148 -23.57 3.52 4.24
CA THR A 148 -23.94 2.97 2.94
C THR A 148 -23.94 4.07 1.88
N MET A 149 -24.06 3.68 0.61
CA MET A 149 -24.18 4.63 -0.51
C MET A 149 -25.41 5.55 -0.39
N ASN A 150 -26.45 5.13 0.34
CA ASN A 150 -27.71 5.87 0.45
C ASN A 150 -27.66 7.03 1.45
N ASP A 151 -26.64 7.05 2.32
CA ASP A 151 -26.46 8.09 3.34
C ASP A 151 -25.88 9.39 2.77
N PHE A 152 -25.58 9.41 1.46
CA PHE A 152 -24.88 10.49 0.79
C PHE A 152 -25.60 10.97 -0.47
N ASP A 153 -25.62 12.29 -0.67
CA ASP A 153 -26.01 12.94 -1.92
C ASP A 153 -24.78 13.13 -2.81
N TYR A 154 -24.85 12.69 -4.07
CA TYR A 154 -23.74 12.83 -5.03
C TYR A 154 -23.84 14.16 -5.75
N LEU A 155 -22.79 14.98 -5.68
CA LEU A 155 -22.83 16.36 -6.18
C LEU A 155 -21.99 16.56 -7.43
N LYS A 156 -20.68 16.32 -7.35
CA LYS A 156 -19.75 16.66 -8.42
C LYS A 156 -18.66 15.60 -8.57
N LEU A 157 -18.36 15.20 -9.80
CA LEU A 157 -17.18 14.38 -10.08
C LEU A 157 -15.91 15.21 -9.87
N LEU A 158 -15.04 14.78 -8.95
CA LEU A 158 -13.76 15.43 -8.68
C LEU A 158 -12.63 14.84 -9.52
N GLY A 159 -12.65 13.53 -9.76
CA GLY A 159 -11.62 12.87 -10.56
C GLY A 159 -12.03 11.49 -11.03
N LYS A 160 -11.42 11.04 -12.12
CA LYS A 160 -11.57 9.69 -12.66
C LYS A 160 -10.20 9.06 -12.79
N GLY A 161 -9.99 7.94 -12.10
CA GLY A 161 -8.75 7.18 -12.13
C GLY A 161 -8.93 5.85 -12.83
N THR A 162 -7.85 5.09 -12.94
CA THR A 162 -7.83 3.75 -13.53
C THR A 162 -8.74 2.76 -12.81
N PHE A 163 -8.83 2.86 -11.49
CA PHE A 163 -9.54 1.91 -10.63
C PHE A 163 -10.96 2.36 -10.25
N GLY A 164 -11.34 3.59 -10.60
CA GLY A 164 -12.57 4.17 -10.09
C GLY A 164 -12.70 5.67 -10.29
N LYS A 165 -13.51 6.29 -9.43
CA LYS A 165 -13.80 7.72 -9.47
C LYS A 165 -13.88 8.30 -8.07
N VAL A 166 -13.60 9.60 -7.96
CA VAL A 166 -13.76 10.38 -6.74
C VAL A 166 -14.88 11.38 -6.95
N ILE A 167 -15.87 11.38 -6.06
CA ILE A 167 -17.06 12.23 -6.16
C ILE A 167 -17.17 13.07 -4.88
N LEU A 168 -17.42 14.35 -5.03
CA LEU A 168 -17.87 15.22 -3.95
C LEU A 168 -19.28 14.80 -3.53
N VAL A 169 -19.43 14.43 -2.27
CA VAL A 169 -20.70 14.00 -1.69
C VAL A 169 -21.08 14.86 -0.50
N ARG A 170 -22.38 14.94 -0.19
CA ARG A 170 -22.90 15.53 1.04
C ARG A 170 -23.52 14.43 1.90
N GLU A 171 -23.08 14.31 3.15
CA GLU A 171 -23.70 13.40 4.12
C GLU A 171 -25.09 13.92 4.50
N LYS A 172 -26.14 13.13 4.27
CA LYS A 172 -27.53 13.57 4.46
C LYS A 172 -27.83 13.95 5.90
N ALA A 173 -27.30 13.18 6.85
CA ALA A 173 -27.56 13.37 8.28
C ALA A 173 -26.93 14.66 8.85
N THR A 174 -25.77 15.08 8.33
CA THR A 174 -25.00 16.20 8.91
C THR A 174 -24.90 17.41 7.99
N GLY A 175 -25.25 17.26 6.71
CA GLY A 175 -25.02 18.28 5.68
C GLY A 175 -23.56 18.53 5.33
N ARG A 176 -22.61 17.77 5.91
CA ARG A 176 -21.17 17.98 5.68
C ARG A 176 -20.73 17.41 4.34
N TYR A 177 -19.75 18.07 3.73
CA TYR A 177 -19.17 17.69 2.44
C TYR A 177 -17.95 16.79 2.63
N TYR A 178 -17.85 15.77 1.78
CA TYR A 178 -16.76 14.79 1.79
C TYR A 178 -16.36 14.40 0.36
N ALA A 179 -15.16 13.84 0.21
CA ALA A 179 -14.73 13.18 -1.02
C ALA A 179 -14.95 11.67 -0.88
N MET A 180 -15.78 11.09 -1.75
CA MET A 180 -16.01 9.65 -1.81
C MET A 180 -15.20 9.03 -2.96
N LYS A 181 -14.16 8.27 -2.63
CA LYS A 181 -13.38 7.46 -3.57
C LYS A 181 -14.07 6.11 -3.73
N ILE A 182 -14.57 5.84 -4.94
CA ILE A 182 -15.33 4.63 -5.29
C ILE A 182 -14.47 3.81 -6.24
N LEU A 183 -14.00 2.65 -5.78
CA LEU A 183 -13.15 1.73 -6.53
C LEU A 183 -13.93 0.48 -6.95
N ARG A 184 -13.66 -0.04 -8.15
CA ARG A 184 -14.30 -1.25 -8.67
C ARG A 184 -13.48 -2.49 -8.29
N LYS A 185 -14.10 -3.44 -7.58
CA LYS A 185 -13.44 -4.67 -7.14
C LYS A 185 -12.91 -5.50 -8.31
N GLU A 186 -13.70 -5.63 -9.38
CA GLU A 186 -13.32 -6.35 -10.59
C GLU A 186 -12.02 -5.82 -11.21
N VAL A 187 -11.84 -4.50 -11.26
CA VAL A 187 -10.67 -3.84 -11.87
C VAL A 187 -9.44 -3.96 -10.97
N ILE A 188 -9.64 -3.90 -9.65
CA ILE A 188 -8.58 -4.13 -8.67
C ILE A 188 -8.05 -5.56 -8.81
N ILE A 189 -8.95 -6.55 -8.87
CA ILE A 189 -8.57 -7.97 -9.02
C ILE A 189 -7.89 -8.21 -10.37
N ALA A 190 -8.47 -7.71 -11.46
CA ALA A 190 -7.92 -7.90 -12.81
C ALA A 190 -6.53 -7.27 -13.00
N LYS A 191 -6.18 -6.27 -12.18
CA LYS A 191 -4.87 -5.60 -12.19
C LYS A 191 -3.93 -6.08 -11.08
N ASP A 192 -4.36 -7.05 -10.28
CA ASP A 192 -3.60 -7.59 -9.13
C ASP A 192 -3.26 -6.53 -8.05
N GLU A 193 -4.14 -5.54 -7.86
CA GLU A 193 -3.93 -4.40 -6.95
C GLU A 193 -4.68 -4.55 -5.62
N VAL A 194 -5.10 -5.78 -5.28
CA VAL A 194 -5.91 -6.05 -4.08
C VAL A 194 -5.17 -5.64 -2.82
N ALA A 195 -3.91 -6.07 -2.65
CA ALA A 195 -3.18 -5.76 -1.44
C ALA A 195 -2.87 -4.26 -1.32
N HIS A 196 -2.61 -3.55 -2.43
CA HIS A 196 -2.45 -2.10 -2.44
C HIS A 196 -3.73 -1.37 -1.98
N THR A 197 -4.90 -1.91 -2.31
CA THR A 197 -6.17 -1.31 -1.86
C THR A 197 -6.46 -1.58 -0.37
N VAL A 198 -6.21 -2.81 0.11
CA VAL A 198 -6.36 -3.19 1.54
C VAL A 198 -5.50 -2.31 2.44
N THR A 199 -4.33 -2.02 1.94
CA THR A 199 -3.34 -1.11 2.48
C THR A 199 -3.75 0.31 2.60
N GLU A 200 -4.29 0.85 1.51
CA GLU A 200 -4.69 2.23 1.47
C GLU A 200 -5.74 2.42 2.56
N SER A 201 -6.67 1.45 2.67
CA SER A 201 -7.61 1.36 3.77
C SER A 201 -6.92 1.33 5.14
N ARG A 202 -5.93 0.46 5.37
CA ARG A 202 -5.25 0.33 6.67
C ARG A 202 -4.52 1.61 7.08
N VAL A 203 -3.80 2.24 6.15
CA VAL A 203 -3.08 3.50 6.42
C VAL A 203 -4.09 4.61 6.71
N LEU A 204 -5.11 4.77 5.87
CA LEU A 204 -6.14 5.78 6.03
C LEU A 204 -6.92 5.63 7.35
N GLN A 205 -7.13 4.40 7.83
CA GLN A 205 -7.80 4.14 9.11
C GLN A 205 -6.95 4.49 10.33
N ASN A 206 -5.62 4.38 10.23
CA ASN A 206 -4.68 4.51 11.35
C ASN A 206 -3.87 5.82 11.33
N THR A 207 -4.15 6.72 10.39
CA THR A 207 -3.46 8.01 10.26
C THR A 207 -4.38 9.17 10.64
N ARG A 208 -3.90 10.02 11.55
CA ARG A 208 -4.55 11.26 11.96
C ARG A 208 -3.49 12.33 12.15
N HIS A 209 -3.42 13.23 11.20
CA HIS A 209 -2.49 14.36 11.21
C HIS A 209 -3.20 15.56 10.59
N PRO A 210 -3.03 16.80 11.09
CA PRO A 210 -3.74 17.98 10.59
C PRO A 210 -3.58 18.24 9.08
N PHE A 211 -2.46 17.79 8.49
CA PHE A 211 -2.16 17.97 7.07
C PHE A 211 -2.32 16.68 6.23
N LEU A 212 -2.96 15.64 6.79
CA LEU A 212 -3.37 14.45 6.05
C LEU A 212 -4.89 14.37 6.04
N THR A 213 -5.47 14.15 4.86
CA THR A 213 -6.92 13.98 4.72
C THR A 213 -7.40 12.78 5.53
N ALA A 214 -8.26 13.01 6.52
CA ALA A 214 -8.73 11.93 7.37
C ALA A 214 -9.80 11.08 6.68
N LEU A 215 -9.75 9.77 6.94
CA LEU A 215 -10.82 8.84 6.57
C LEU A 215 -11.94 8.90 7.61
N LYS A 216 -13.15 9.20 7.14
CA LYS A 216 -14.34 9.24 7.97
C LYS A 216 -15.07 7.89 8.00
N TYR A 217 -15.29 7.32 6.82
CA TYR A 217 -16.00 6.05 6.66
C TYR A 217 -15.31 5.18 5.61
N ALA A 218 -15.28 3.87 5.84
CA ALA A 218 -14.92 2.87 4.85
C ALA A 218 -16.00 1.79 4.82
N PHE A 219 -16.54 1.52 3.63
CA PHE A 219 -17.55 0.49 3.44
C PHE A 219 -17.44 -0.11 2.04
N GLN A 220 -18.16 -1.20 1.80
CA GLN A 220 -18.12 -1.91 0.54
C GLN A 220 -19.52 -2.32 0.08
N THR A 221 -19.71 -2.39 -1.23
CA THR A 221 -20.85 -3.04 -1.87
C THR A 221 -20.41 -4.38 -2.46
N ASN A 222 -21.31 -5.08 -3.15
CA ASN A 222 -20.98 -6.33 -3.84
C ASN A 222 -19.83 -6.13 -4.86
N ASP A 223 -19.82 -4.99 -5.57
CA ASP A 223 -18.92 -4.69 -6.67
C ASP A 223 -17.88 -3.58 -6.38
N ARG A 224 -18.00 -2.85 -5.26
CA ARG A 224 -17.19 -1.65 -4.98
C ARG A 224 -16.60 -1.58 -3.58
N LEU A 225 -15.50 -0.84 -3.48
CA LEU A 225 -14.93 -0.34 -2.23
C LEU A 225 -15.09 1.17 -2.18
N CYS A 226 -15.55 1.71 -1.06
CA CYS A 226 -15.86 3.12 -0.88
C CYS A 226 -15.12 3.69 0.33
N PHE A 227 -14.33 4.74 0.10
CA PHE A 227 -13.66 5.53 1.13
C PHE A 227 -14.25 6.94 1.15
N VAL A 228 -14.80 7.35 2.29
CA VAL A 228 -15.33 8.70 2.52
C VAL A 228 -14.31 9.47 3.34
N MET A 229 -13.71 10.49 2.72
CA MET A 229 -12.59 11.25 3.25
C MET A 229 -12.96 12.72 3.40
N GLU A 230 -12.28 13.44 4.27
CA GLU A 230 -12.41 14.89 4.37
C GLU A 230 -12.18 15.57 3.02
N TYR A 231 -12.99 16.59 2.73
CA TYR A 231 -12.88 17.38 1.51
C TYR A 231 -12.34 18.78 1.84
N ALA A 232 -11.17 19.10 1.30
CA ALA A 232 -10.60 20.44 1.37
C ALA A 232 -11.24 21.34 0.30
N ASN A 233 -11.94 22.40 0.72
CA ASN A 233 -12.63 23.33 -0.16
C ASN A 233 -11.75 24.48 -0.67
N GLY A 234 -10.47 24.52 -0.30
CA GLY A 234 -9.52 25.58 -0.67
C GLY A 234 -9.04 25.54 -2.13
N GLY A 235 -9.41 24.51 -2.90
CA GLY A 235 -8.94 24.30 -4.27
C GLY A 235 -7.59 23.55 -4.34
N GLU A 236 -7.19 23.18 -5.55
CA GLU A 236 -5.95 22.42 -5.79
C GLU A 236 -4.71 23.32 -5.74
N LEU A 237 -3.59 22.81 -5.22
CA LEU A 237 -2.35 23.57 -5.12
C LEU A 237 -1.84 24.00 -6.51
N PHE A 238 -1.91 23.09 -7.48
CA PHE A 238 -1.61 23.38 -8.89
C PHE A 238 -2.40 24.56 -9.45
N PHE A 239 -3.68 24.71 -9.08
CA PHE A 239 -4.50 25.85 -9.53
C PHE A 239 -3.95 27.19 -8.99
N HIS A 240 -3.61 27.24 -7.70
CA HIS A 240 -3.04 28.43 -7.08
C HIS A 240 -1.67 28.76 -7.67
N LEU A 241 -0.81 27.75 -7.85
CA LEU A 241 0.51 27.93 -8.43
C LEU A 241 0.43 28.38 -9.89
N SER A 242 -0.47 27.79 -10.69
CA SER A 242 -0.64 28.16 -12.11
C SER A 242 -1.11 29.61 -12.27
N ARG A 243 -2.00 30.07 -11.38
CA ARG A 243 -2.51 31.45 -11.41
C ARG A 243 -1.43 32.46 -11.02
N GLU A 244 -0.62 32.13 -10.01
CA GLU A 244 0.41 33.03 -9.48
C GLU A 244 1.78 32.89 -10.16
N ARG A 245 1.93 31.86 -11.00
CA ARG A 245 3.15 31.41 -11.70
C ARG A 245 4.23 30.89 -10.76
N VAL A 246 4.56 31.62 -9.71
CA VAL A 246 5.63 31.30 -8.75
C VAL A 246 5.20 31.76 -7.35
N PHE A 247 5.41 30.90 -6.36
CA PHE A 247 5.25 31.29 -4.95
C PHE A 247 6.53 31.96 -4.43
N THR A 248 6.38 32.92 -3.51
CA THR A 248 7.50 33.46 -2.75
C THR A 248 8.15 32.38 -1.88
N GLU A 249 9.42 32.56 -1.52
CA GLU A 249 10.10 31.61 -0.63
C GLU A 249 9.39 31.46 0.71
N GLU A 250 8.82 32.53 1.25
CA GLU A 250 8.06 32.49 2.51
C GLU A 250 6.82 31.60 2.38
N ARG A 251 6.07 31.73 1.28
CA ARG A 251 4.90 30.88 1.02
C ARG A 251 5.29 29.44 0.74
N ALA A 252 6.37 29.21 -0.01
CA ALA A 252 6.91 27.88 -0.25
C ALA A 252 7.38 27.21 1.06
N ARG A 253 8.03 27.98 1.95
CA ARG A 253 8.45 27.52 3.28
C ARG A 253 7.26 27.12 4.14
N PHE A 254 6.17 27.89 4.12
CA PHE A 254 4.95 27.56 4.84
C PHE A 254 4.39 26.21 4.40
N TYR A 255 4.11 26.01 3.10
CA TYR A 255 3.62 24.71 2.60
C TYR A 255 4.63 23.59 2.81
N GLY A 256 5.92 23.87 2.61
CA GLY A 256 6.99 22.92 2.85
C GLY A 256 7.03 22.42 4.30
N ALA A 257 6.83 23.31 5.28
CA ALA A 257 6.79 22.94 6.70
C ALA A 257 5.61 22.01 7.01
N GLU A 258 4.42 22.30 6.47
CA GLU A 258 3.23 21.43 6.63
C GLU A 258 3.44 20.05 6.00
N ILE A 259 4.02 19.99 4.80
CA ILE A 259 4.36 18.74 4.11
C ILE A 259 5.39 17.94 4.90
N VAL A 260 6.48 18.57 5.36
CA VAL A 260 7.53 17.89 6.15
C VAL A 260 6.94 17.33 7.43
N SER A 261 6.10 18.09 8.14
CA SER A 261 5.41 17.63 9.35
C SER A 261 4.53 16.40 9.08
N ALA A 262 3.78 16.39 7.97
CA ALA A 262 2.97 15.24 7.58
C ALA A 262 3.81 13.99 7.23
N LEU A 263 4.94 14.19 6.54
CA LEU A 263 5.83 13.10 6.17
C LEU A 263 6.58 12.52 7.36
N GLU A 264 7.03 13.36 8.28
CA GLU A 264 7.63 12.90 9.55
C GLU A 264 6.65 12.02 10.33
N TYR A 265 5.38 12.45 10.42
CA TYR A 265 4.31 11.65 11.03
C TYR A 265 4.13 10.29 10.34
N LEU A 266 4.15 10.23 9.01
CA LEU A 266 4.03 8.98 8.26
C LEU A 266 5.26 8.08 8.44
N HIS A 267 6.46 8.65 8.38
CA HIS A 267 7.71 7.93 8.57
C HIS A 267 7.84 7.37 9.99
N SER A 268 7.33 8.07 11.02
CA SER A 268 7.26 7.55 12.40
C SER A 268 6.34 6.32 12.56
N ARG A 269 5.58 5.97 11.51
CA ARG A 269 4.70 4.80 11.42
C ARG A 269 5.14 3.83 10.32
N ASP A 270 6.39 3.97 9.86
CA ASP A 270 6.97 3.17 8.80
C ASP A 270 6.20 3.24 7.47
N VAL A 271 5.49 4.35 7.22
CA VAL A 271 4.73 4.59 5.98
C VAL A 271 5.48 5.57 5.08
N VAL A 272 5.81 5.15 3.85
CA VAL A 272 6.37 6.03 2.82
C VAL A 272 5.27 6.43 1.82
N TYR A 273 5.02 7.74 1.66
CA TYR A 273 3.91 8.24 0.82
C TYR A 273 4.10 7.97 -0.69
N ARG A 274 5.34 8.05 -1.20
CA ARG A 274 5.78 7.72 -2.58
C ARG A 274 5.11 8.45 -3.76
N ASP A 275 4.00 9.17 -3.58
CA ASP A 275 3.30 9.90 -4.65
C ASP A 275 3.14 11.40 -4.33
N ILE A 276 4.18 12.02 -3.76
CA ILE A 276 4.19 13.47 -3.51
C ILE A 276 4.32 14.20 -4.85
N LYS A 277 3.35 15.07 -5.15
CA LYS A 277 3.28 15.85 -6.39
C LYS A 277 2.56 17.19 -6.17
N VAL A 278 2.68 18.09 -7.14
CA VAL A 278 2.16 19.46 -7.14
C VAL A 278 0.79 19.53 -7.81
#